data_AF-A0A1S3DU56-F1
#
_entry.id   AF-A0A1S3DU56-F1
#
_cell.length_a   1.000
_cell.length_b   1.000
_cell.length_c   1.000
_cell.angle_alpha   90.00
_cell.angle_beta   90.00
_cell.angle_gamma   90.00
#
_symmetry.space_group_name_H-M   'P 1'
#
loop_
_entity.id
_entity.type
_entity.pdbx_description
1 polymer ?
#
loop_
_entity_poly.entity_id
_entity_poly.type
_entity_poly.pdbx_seq_one_letter_code
_entity_poly.pdbx_strand_id
1 'polypeptide(L)'
;MIVPGDRERVEQSLKEFRNFVDTHSNVVEACTLFAQVLVDQEDFDGAEEYFNRSIRVDPENASLYVHRAMLMLQARGNVDEAIKLIEKAISIDKSCMFAYETLGTIEVQR
;
A
#
# COMPACT_ATOMS: atom_id res chain seq x y z
N MET A 1 7.98 4.72 -24.49
CA MET A 1 8.92 3.65 -24.86
C MET A 1 10.18 3.89 -24.03
N ILE A 2 10.38 3.12 -22.97
CA ILE A 2 11.51 3.31 -22.05
C ILE A 2 12.78 2.86 -22.78
N VAL A 3 13.79 3.73 -22.86
CA VAL A 3 15.07 3.39 -23.52
C VAL A 3 15.80 2.35 -22.65
N PRO A 4 16.58 1.41 -23.20
CA PRO A 4 17.21 0.34 -22.41
C PRO A 4 18.01 0.81 -21.19
N GLY A 5 18.67 1.98 -21.28
CA GLY A 5 19.40 2.59 -20.17
C GLY A 5 18.49 3.15 -19.05
N ASP A 6 17.23 3.46 -19.35
CA ASP A 6 16.27 3.89 -18.33
C ASP A 6 15.78 2.72 -17.49
N ARG A 7 15.66 1.51 -18.08
CA ARG A 7 15.28 0.30 -17.34
C ARG A 7 16.33 -0.08 -16.30
N GLU A 8 17.60 -0.06 -16.68
CA GLU A 8 18.73 -0.36 -15.76
C GLU A 8 18.80 0.67 -14.61
N ARG A 9 18.57 1.95 -14.91
CA ARG A 9 18.50 3.00 -13.89
C ARG A 9 17.33 2.82 -12.92
N VAL A 10 16.16 2.42 -13.42
CA VAL A 10 14.99 2.12 -12.60
C VAL A 10 15.28 0.93 -11.67
N GLU A 11 15.82 -0.17 -12.20
CA GLU A 11 16.18 -1.35 -11.41
C GLU A 11 17.21 -1.02 -10.31
N GLN A 12 18.23 -0.22 -10.61
CA GLN A 12 19.20 0.24 -9.62
C GLN A 12 18.57 1.13 -8.55
N SER A 13 17.71 2.07 -8.94
CA SER A 13 17.01 2.97 -8.01
C SER A 13 16.08 2.19 -7.06
N LEU A 14 15.40 1.16 -7.56
CA LEU A 14 14.56 0.29 -6.75
C LEU A 14 15.37 -0.52 -5.73
N LYS A 15 16.56 -0.98 -6.12
CA LYS A 15 17.46 -1.70 -5.22
C LYS A 15 17.96 -0.81 -4.09
N GLU A 16 18.32 0.44 -4.40
CA GLU A 16 18.73 1.43 -3.41
C GLU A 16 17.56 1.80 -2.47
N PHE A 17 16.36 1.97 -3.02
CA PHE A 17 15.17 2.27 -2.23
C PHE A 17 14.82 1.10 -1.30
N ARG A 18 14.86 -0.14 -1.79
CA ARG A 18 14.67 -1.34 -0.96
C ARG A 18 15.67 -1.39 0.19
N ASN A 19 16.96 -1.19 -0.09
CA ASN A 19 18.00 -1.19 0.94
C ASN A 19 17.74 -0.09 1.99
N PHE A 20 17.30 1.10 1.57
CA PHE A 20 16.94 2.17 2.48
C PHE A 20 15.78 1.76 3.40
N VAL A 21 14.70 1.21 2.85
CA VAL A 21 13.51 0.80 3.61
C VAL A 21 13.79 -0.39 4.54
N ASP A 22 14.67 -1.30 4.13
CA ASP A 22 15.07 -2.45 4.96
C ASP A 22 15.97 -2.03 6.12
N THR A 23 16.83 -1.03 5.93
CA THR A 23 17.68 -0.48 7.00
C THR A 23 16.94 0.52 7.91
N HIS A 24 15.91 1.19 7.40
CA HIS A 24 15.10 2.18 8.11
C HIS A 24 13.66 1.70 8.27
N SER A 25 13.51 0.50 8.83
CA SER A 25 12.23 -0.21 8.94
C SER A 25 11.13 0.50 9.74
N ASN A 26 11.45 1.58 10.44
CA ASN A 26 10.53 2.40 11.23
C ASN A 26 10.03 3.66 10.49
N VAL A 27 10.48 3.93 9.27
CA VAL A 27 9.99 5.07 8.47
C VAL A 27 8.75 4.62 7.70
N VAL A 28 7.58 4.86 8.31
CA VAL A 28 6.27 4.42 7.81
C VAL A 28 6.00 4.92 6.40
N GLU A 29 6.30 6.18 6.12
CA GLU A 29 6.05 6.82 4.82
C GLU A 29 6.90 6.16 3.72
N ALA A 30 8.17 5.89 3.99
CA ALA A 30 9.06 5.23 3.05
C ALA A 30 8.65 3.78 2.79
N CYS A 31 8.27 3.03 3.84
CA CYS A 31 7.75 1.67 3.70
C CYS A 31 6.46 1.64 2.87
N THR A 32 5.55 2.59 3.12
CA THR A 32 4.26 2.70 2.43
C THR A 32 4.44 3.06 0.96
N LEU A 33 5.33 4.01 0.66
CA LEU A 33 5.66 4.36 -0.72
C LEU A 33 6.31 3.19 -1.47
N PHE A 34 7.21 2.45 -0.81
CA PHE A 34 7.82 1.28 -1.42
C PHE A 34 6.79 0.16 -1.66
N ALA A 35 5.86 -0.06 -0.72
CA ALA A 35 4.76 -0.99 -0.91
C ALA A 35 3.92 -0.63 -2.15
N GLN A 36 3.60 0.66 -2.34
CA GLN A 36 2.87 1.13 -3.53
C GLN A 36 3.64 0.87 -4.82
N VAL A 37 4.97 1.07 -4.82
CA VAL A 37 5.83 0.73 -5.96
C VAL A 37 5.80 -0.77 -6.26
N LEU A 38 5.74 -1.63 -5.24
CA LEU A 38 5.60 -3.08 -5.42
C LEU A 38 4.22 -3.45 -5.99
N VAL A 39 3.15 -2.75 -5.58
CA VAL A 39 1.81 -2.90 -6.18
C VAL A 39 1.85 -2.58 -7.69
N ASP A 40 2.51 -1.50 -8.08
CA ASP A 40 2.66 -1.11 -9.49
C ASP A 40 3.51 -2.11 -10.29
N GLN A 41 4.34 -2.91 -9.61
CA GLN A 41 5.12 -4.01 -10.19
C GLN A 41 4.40 -5.36 -10.14
N GLU A 42 3.15 -5.39 -9.67
CA GLU A 42 2.36 -6.60 -9.43
C GLU A 42 3.00 -7.58 -8.41
N ASP A 43 4.00 -7.12 -7.63
CA ASP A 43 4.55 -7.86 -6.49
C ASP A 43 3.66 -7.63 -5.25
N PHE A 44 2.49 -8.25 -5.29
CA PHE A 44 1.47 -8.09 -4.26
C PHE A 44 1.88 -8.68 -2.91
N ASP A 45 2.65 -9.77 -2.91
CA ASP A 45 3.12 -10.40 -1.67
C ASP A 45 4.18 -9.52 -0.98
N GLY A 46 5.11 -8.93 -1.75
CA GLY A 46 6.05 -7.94 -1.24
C GLY A 46 5.32 -6.70 -0.72
N ALA A 47 4.36 -6.17 -1.47
CA ALA A 47 3.56 -5.02 -1.04
C ALA A 47 2.82 -5.31 0.29
N GLU A 48 2.21 -6.50 0.42
CA GLU A 48 1.54 -6.92 1.65
C GLU A 48 2.50 -6.96 2.85
N GLU A 49 3.73 -7.45 2.67
CA GLU A 49 4.75 -7.45 3.72
C GLU A 49 5.05 -6.03 4.23
N TYR A 50 5.30 -5.08 3.31
CA TYR A 50 5.64 -3.71 3.69
C TYR A 50 4.45 -2.94 4.28
N PHE A 51 3.22 -3.12 3.78
CA PHE A 51 2.05 -2.54 4.46
C PHE A 51 1.86 -3.11 5.86
N ASN A 52 2.04 -4.41 6.05
CA ASN A 52 1.96 -5.03 7.38
C ASN A 52 3.05 -4.52 8.31
N ARG A 53 4.27 -4.24 7.80
CA ARG A 53 5.34 -3.58 8.55
C ARG A 53 4.94 -2.18 8.98
N SER A 54 4.46 -1.35 8.04
CA SER A 54 3.98 0.00 8.33
C SER A 54 2.90 0.01 9.41
N ILE A 55 1.90 -0.87 9.31
CA ILE A 55 0.81 -0.99 10.29
C ILE A 55 1.33 -1.40 11.68
N ARG A 56 2.38 -2.23 11.76
CA ARG A 56 2.99 -2.59 13.05
C ARG A 56 3.71 -1.41 13.72
N VAL A 57 4.28 -0.52 12.92
CA VAL A 57 4.99 0.67 13.41
C VAL A 57 4.00 1.75 13.83
N ASP A 58 2.96 1.98 13.02
CA ASP A 58 1.94 2.99 13.26
C ASP A 58 0.52 2.42 13.07
N PRO A 59 -0.01 1.70 14.08
CA PRO A 59 -1.32 1.04 13.99
C PRO A 59 -2.50 2.01 14.03
N GLU A 60 -2.29 3.29 14.36
CA GLU A 60 -3.32 4.33 14.42
C GLU A 60 -3.33 5.23 13.17
N ASN A 61 -2.61 4.83 12.12
CA ASN A 61 -2.66 5.53 10.85
C ASN A 61 -3.70 4.92 9.91
N ALA A 62 -4.84 5.60 9.80
CA ALA A 62 -5.97 5.17 8.96
C ALA A 62 -5.58 4.95 7.48
N SER A 63 -4.67 5.77 6.94
CA SER A 63 -4.24 5.67 5.53
C SER A 63 -3.61 4.31 5.22
N LEU A 64 -2.87 3.71 6.16
CA LEU A 64 -2.23 2.41 5.95
C LEU A 64 -3.26 1.28 5.72
N TYR A 65 -4.38 1.34 6.45
CA TYR A 65 -5.47 0.39 6.27
C TYR A 65 -6.19 0.62 4.93
N VAL A 66 -6.32 1.88 4.49
CA VAL A 66 -6.86 2.20 3.15
C VAL A 66 -5.95 1.66 2.05
N HIS A 67 -4.64 1.89 2.12
CA HIS A 67 -3.70 1.35 1.12
C HIS A 67 -3.70 -0.18 1.07
N ARG A 68 -3.75 -0.84 2.23
CA ARG A 68 -3.87 -2.30 2.29
C ARG A 68 -5.22 -2.80 1.75
N ALA A 69 -6.31 -2.07 1.98
CA ALA A 69 -7.61 -2.40 1.39
C ALA A 69 -7.58 -2.35 -0.14
N MET A 70 -6.99 -1.30 -0.71
CA MET A 70 -6.79 -1.18 -2.16
C MET A 70 -5.96 -2.33 -2.72
N LEU A 71 -4.90 -2.74 -2.02
CA LEU A 71 -4.13 -3.93 -2.38
C LEU A 71 -4.99 -5.20 -2.41
N MET A 72 -5.87 -5.42 -1.43
CA MET A 72 -6.75 -6.60 -1.41
C MET A 72 -7.73 -6.64 -2.59
N LEU A 73 -8.22 -5.46 -3.02
CA LEU A 73 -9.04 -5.33 -4.22
C LEU A 73 -8.23 -5.65 -5.48
N GLN A 74 -7.06 -5.06 -5.63
CA GLN A 74 -6.25 -5.18 -6.85
C GLN A 74 -5.63 -6.57 -7.02
N ALA A 75 -5.07 -7.14 -5.96
CA ALA A 75 -4.32 -8.40 -6.03
C ALA A 75 -5.23 -9.63 -6.11
N ARG A 76 -6.35 -9.61 -5.39
CA ARG A 76 -7.15 -10.83 -5.13
C ARG A 76 -8.64 -10.64 -5.39
N GLY A 77 -9.10 -9.42 -5.71
CA GLY A 77 -10.53 -9.11 -5.79
C GLY A 77 -11.27 -9.39 -4.49
N ASN A 78 -10.56 -9.39 -3.34
CA ASN A 78 -11.14 -9.77 -2.06
C ASN A 78 -11.84 -8.57 -1.43
N VAL A 79 -13.05 -8.31 -1.92
CA VAL A 79 -13.90 -7.19 -1.50
C VAL A 79 -14.22 -7.25 -0.02
N ASP A 80 -14.53 -8.43 0.53
CA ASP A 80 -14.91 -8.58 1.94
C ASP A 80 -13.78 -8.16 2.89
N GLU A 81 -12.53 -8.53 2.57
CA GLU A 81 -11.38 -8.12 3.38
C GLU A 81 -11.07 -6.63 3.22
N ALA A 82 -11.21 -6.09 2.01
CA ALA A 82 -11.05 -4.66 1.76
C ALA A 82 -12.05 -3.85 2.59
N ILE A 83 -13.32 -4.25 2.65
CA ILE A 83 -14.35 -3.55 3.46
C ILE A 83 -13.96 -3.55 4.94
N LYS A 84 -13.52 -4.68 5.51
CA LYS A 84 -13.09 -4.72 6.92
C LYS A 84 -11.93 -3.78 7.22
N LEU A 85 -10.97 -3.68 6.30
CA LEU A 85 -9.84 -2.77 6.42
C LEU A 85 -10.29 -1.30 6.35
N ILE A 86 -11.25 -0.99 5.48
CA ILE A 86 -11.84 0.35 5.39
C ILE A 86 -12.66 0.69 6.65
N GLU A 87 -13.44 -0.23 7.19
CA GLU A 87 -14.13 -0.05 8.47
C GLU A 87 -13.14 0.22 9.60
N LYS A 88 -12.00 -0.48 9.62
CA LYS A 88 -10.92 -0.22 10.56
C LYS A 88 -10.33 1.19 10.38
N ALA A 89 -10.08 1.62 9.15
CA ALA A 89 -9.59 2.98 8.85
C ALA A 89 -10.57 4.04 9.38
N ILE A 90 -11.87 3.89 9.13
CA ILE A 90 -12.93 4.80 9.61
C ILE A 90 -13.03 4.80 11.14
N SER A 91 -12.80 3.65 11.78
CA SER A 91 -12.82 3.56 13.25
C SER A 91 -11.67 4.34 13.90
N ILE A 92 -10.52 4.43 13.22
CA ILE A 92 -9.34 5.16 13.65
C ILE A 92 -9.52 6.66 13.38
N ASP A 93 -9.87 7.01 12.14
CA ASP A 93 -10.15 8.38 11.73
C ASP A 93 -11.50 8.45 11.02
N LYS A 94 -12.51 8.94 11.77
CA LYS A 94 -13.88 9.13 11.29
C LYS A 94 -14.02 10.19 10.20
N SER A 95 -12.96 10.97 9.96
CA SER A 95 -12.89 12.00 8.92
C SER A 95 -11.99 11.60 7.74
N CYS A 96 -11.50 10.36 7.72
CA CYS A 96 -10.60 9.87 6.68
C CYS A 96 -11.31 9.85 5.32
N MET A 97 -11.10 10.90 4.51
CA MET A 97 -11.73 11.06 3.20
C MET A 97 -11.41 9.87 2.27
N PHE A 98 -10.16 9.41 2.27
CA PHE A 98 -9.71 8.28 1.45
C PHE A 98 -10.45 6.97 1.79
N ALA A 99 -10.81 6.76 3.06
CA ALA A 99 -11.55 5.57 3.46
C ALA A 99 -12.97 5.57 2.89
N TYR A 100 -13.67 6.71 2.95
CA TYR A 100 -15.00 6.87 2.37
C TYR A 100 -14.99 6.83 0.84
N GLU A 101 -13.98 7.41 0.20
CA GLU A 101 -13.79 7.33 -1.26
C GLU A 101 -13.59 5.88 -1.73
N THR A 102 -12.76 5.13 -1.00
CA THR A 102 -12.52 3.70 -1.30
C THR A 102 -13.79 2.88 -1.07
N LEU A 103 -14.53 3.13 0.02
CA LEU A 103 -15.81 2.46 0.28
C LEU A 103 -16.83 2.75 -0.83
N GLY A 104 -16.96 4.00 -1.24
CA GLY A 104 -17.84 4.38 -2.35
C GLY A 104 -17.48 3.66 -3.64
N THR A 105 -16.18 3.54 -3.93
CA THR A 105 -15.68 2.78 -5.10
C THR A 105 -16.06 1.30 -5.01
N ILE A 106 -15.88 0.69 -3.83
CA ILE A 106 -16.25 -0.71 -3.58
C ILE A 106 -17.76 -0.94 -3.80
N GLU A 107 -18.60 -0.11 -3.20
CA GLU A 107 -20.06 -0.27 -3.26
C GLU A 107 -20.64 -0.01 -4.65
N VAL A 108 -20.01 0.85 -5.47
CA VAL A 108 -20.43 1.08 -6.86
C VAL A 108 -20.08 -0.11 -7.77
N GLN A 109 -19.01 -0.82 -7.47
CA GLN A 109 -18.51 -1.94 -8.28
C GLN A 109 -19.12 -3.30 -7.89
N ARG A 110 -19.96 -3.33 -6.85
CA ARG A 110 -20.62 -4.52 -6.32
C ARG A 110 -21.94 -4.82 -7.03
#